data_AF-A0A5S9IUB8-F1
#
_entry.id   AF-A0A5S9IUB8-F1
#
_cell.length_a   1.000
_cell.length_b   1.000
_cell.length_c   1.000
_cell.angle_alpha   90.00
_cell.angle_beta   90.00
_cell.angle_gamma   90.00
#
_symmetry.space_group_name_H-M   'P 1'
#
loop_
_entity.id
_entity.type
_entity.pdbx_description
1 polymer ?
#
loop_
_entity_poly.entity_id
_entity_poly.type
_entity_poly.pdbx_seq_one_letter_code
_entity_poly.pdbx_strand_id
1 'polypeptide(L)'
;MILRICIVVVFFVACETTQYQQKQYAEAQKRTLYFVVHETNPCESVTIKQLKKFYLGKKGRWDHLVMVKRYDYPPLQKAFYEQVLQMTSAEVSRYWNYQKFMAGPARPFVVARAKDLLAILQKEPGGIGYVTTKNIPKNLKIVAQFDVIRE
;
A
#
# COMPACT_ATOMS: atom_id res chain seq x y z
N MET A 1 -27.07 -49.44 -14.96
CA MET A 1 -27.13 -48.07 -15.54
C MET A 1 -27.03 -46.94 -14.50
N ILE A 2 -27.27 -47.21 -13.20
CA ILE A 2 -27.27 -46.20 -12.12
C ILE A 2 -25.85 -45.80 -11.69
N LEU A 3 -24.88 -46.73 -11.72
CA LEU A 3 -23.49 -46.48 -11.27
C LEU A 3 -22.71 -45.49 -12.14
N ARG A 4 -23.07 -45.36 -13.44
CA ARG A 4 -22.41 -44.42 -14.38
C ARG A 4 -22.88 -42.98 -14.21
N ILE A 5 -24.10 -42.75 -13.72
CA ILE A 5 -24.67 -41.41 -13.54
C ILE A 5 -24.10 -40.76 -12.27
N CYS A 6 -23.94 -41.52 -11.19
CA CYS A 6 -23.39 -41.01 -9.93
C CYS A 6 -21.92 -40.56 -10.05
N ILE A 7 -21.10 -41.23 -10.86
CA ILE A 7 -19.68 -40.87 -11.02
C ILE A 7 -19.54 -39.52 -11.75
N VAL A 8 -20.31 -39.27 -12.81
CA VAL A 8 -20.22 -38.02 -13.59
C VAL A 8 -20.65 -36.80 -12.78
N VAL A 9 -21.69 -36.93 -11.93
CA VAL A 9 -22.18 -35.82 -11.08
C VAL A 9 -21.17 -35.48 -9.98
N VAL A 10 -20.52 -36.47 -9.37
CA VAL A 10 -19.50 -36.23 -8.33
C VAL A 10 -18.24 -35.56 -8.91
N PHE A 11 -17.81 -35.93 -10.12
CA PHE A 11 -16.66 -35.30 -10.79
C PHE A 11 -16.95 -33.83 -11.19
N PHE A 12 -18.18 -33.51 -11.63
CA PHE A 12 -18.55 -32.14 -11.99
C PHE A 12 -18.60 -31.22 -10.75
N VAL A 13 -19.19 -31.68 -9.64
CA VAL A 13 -19.27 -30.93 -8.38
C VAL A 13 -17.89 -30.74 -7.70
N ALA A 14 -16.99 -31.74 -7.80
CA ALA A 14 -15.62 -31.61 -7.29
C ALA A 14 -14.76 -30.62 -8.10
N CYS A 15 -15.03 -30.46 -9.40
CA CYS A 15 -14.30 -29.54 -10.29
C CYS A 15 -14.73 -28.07 -10.09
N GLU A 16 -16.02 -27.81 -9.92
CA GLU A 16 -16.54 -26.47 -9.65
C GLU A 16 -16.09 -25.94 -8.28
N THR A 17 -16.04 -26.82 -7.27
CA THR A 17 -15.56 -26.45 -5.93
C THR A 17 -14.06 -26.16 -5.91
N THR A 18 -13.23 -26.86 -6.69
CA THR A 18 -11.78 -26.55 -6.79
C THR A 18 -11.51 -25.23 -7.49
N GLN A 19 -12.25 -24.90 -8.55
CA GLN A 19 -12.14 -23.61 -9.23
C GLN A 19 -12.55 -22.44 -8.33
N TYR A 20 -13.64 -22.60 -7.57
CA TYR A 20 -14.10 -21.58 -6.63
C TYR A 20 -13.09 -21.35 -5.49
N GLN A 21 -12.55 -22.45 -4.95
CA GLN A 21 -11.51 -22.42 -3.93
C GLN A 21 -10.24 -21.71 -4.46
N GLN A 22 -9.72 -22.09 -5.63
CA GLN A 22 -8.54 -21.44 -6.23
C GLN A 22 -8.73 -19.93 -6.47
N LYS A 23 -9.92 -19.50 -6.88
CA LYS A 23 -10.23 -18.08 -7.11
C LYS A 23 -10.25 -17.28 -5.81
N GLN A 24 -10.84 -17.84 -4.75
CA GLN A 24 -10.78 -17.22 -3.41
C GLN A 24 -9.36 -17.14 -2.86
N TYR A 25 -8.53 -18.17 -3.06
CA TYR A 25 -7.13 -18.15 -2.62
C TYR A 25 -6.30 -17.10 -3.37
N ALA A 26 -6.53 -16.90 -4.66
CA ALA A 26 -5.85 -15.87 -5.45
C ALA A 26 -6.20 -14.44 -5.01
N GLU A 27 -7.47 -14.18 -4.69
CA GLU A 27 -7.92 -12.87 -4.17
C GLU A 27 -7.43 -12.61 -2.75
N ALA A 28 -7.38 -13.65 -1.88
CA ALA A 28 -6.83 -13.53 -0.53
C ALA A 28 -5.30 -13.31 -0.50
N GLN A 29 -4.59 -13.80 -1.53
CA GLN A 29 -3.14 -13.64 -1.66
C GLN A 29 -2.74 -12.26 -2.21
N LYS A 30 -3.61 -11.62 -2.98
CA LYS A 30 -3.35 -10.31 -3.58
C LYS A 30 -3.62 -9.17 -2.60
N ARG A 31 -2.55 -8.60 -2.03
CA ARG A 31 -2.66 -7.39 -1.18
C ARG A 31 -2.33 -6.14 -1.97
N THR A 32 -3.34 -5.35 -2.34
CA THR A 32 -3.11 -4.05 -2.96
C THR A 32 -2.87 -2.98 -1.90
N LEU A 33 -1.80 -2.19 -2.05
CA LEU A 33 -1.56 -0.96 -1.31
C LEU A 33 -2.15 0.21 -2.07
N TYR A 34 -3.03 0.97 -1.42
CA TYR A 34 -3.58 2.22 -1.92
C TYR A 34 -2.87 3.37 -1.23
N PHE A 35 -2.26 4.26 -2.01
CA PHE A 35 -1.63 5.47 -1.51
C PHE A 35 -2.66 6.59 -1.50
N VAL A 36 -2.84 7.16 -0.31
CA VAL A 36 -3.93 8.07 0.00
C VAL A 36 -3.35 9.42 0.39
N VAL A 37 -3.97 10.47 -0.11
CA VAL A 37 -3.69 11.87 0.22
C VAL A 37 -5.01 12.60 0.48
N HIS A 38 -4.92 13.81 1.01
CA HIS A 38 -6.08 14.69 1.12
C HIS A 38 -6.62 15.09 -0.26
N GLU A 39 -7.94 15.30 -0.39
CA GLU A 39 -8.57 15.65 -1.67
C GLU A 39 -8.01 16.93 -2.30
N THR A 40 -7.70 17.94 -1.46
CA THR A 40 -7.13 19.23 -1.87
C THR A 40 -5.65 19.17 -2.22
N ASN A 41 -4.99 18.02 -2.06
CA ASN A 41 -3.61 17.87 -2.50
C ASN A 41 -3.53 18.10 -4.03
N PRO A 42 -2.58 18.89 -4.54
CA PRO A 42 -2.51 19.24 -5.96
C PRO A 42 -2.23 18.04 -6.88
N CYS A 43 -1.80 16.90 -6.32
CA CYS A 43 -1.48 15.72 -7.08
C CYS A 43 -2.72 14.90 -7.43
N GLU A 44 -2.87 14.53 -8.71
CA GLU A 44 -3.90 13.60 -9.18
C GLU A 44 -3.42 12.14 -9.18
N SER A 45 -2.16 11.92 -9.57
CA SER A 45 -1.55 10.59 -9.62
C SER A 45 -0.07 10.61 -9.28
N VAL A 46 0.43 9.53 -8.68
CA VAL A 46 1.83 9.37 -8.31
C VAL A 46 2.38 8.06 -8.87
N THR A 47 3.49 8.14 -9.59
CA THR A 47 4.24 6.97 -10.06
C THR A 47 5.06 6.33 -8.94
N ILE A 48 5.39 5.04 -9.08
CA ILE A 48 6.29 4.32 -8.14
C ILE A 48 7.63 5.07 -7.96
N LYS A 49 8.20 5.58 -9.05
CA LYS A 49 9.45 6.36 -9.01
C LYS A 49 9.31 7.61 -8.15
N GLN A 50 8.16 8.30 -8.20
CA GLN A 50 7.87 9.46 -7.35
C GLN A 50 7.62 9.05 -5.90
N LEU A 51 6.88 7.97 -5.64
CA LEU A 51 6.69 7.41 -4.29
C LEU A 51 8.04 7.12 -3.62
N LYS A 52 8.97 6.46 -4.32
CA LYS A 52 10.34 6.26 -3.84
C LYS A 52 11.02 7.58 -3.47
N LYS A 53 10.94 8.61 -4.32
CA LYS A 53 11.56 9.92 -4.05
C LYS A 53 10.94 10.60 -2.83
N PHE A 54 9.62 10.55 -2.68
CA PHE A 54 8.94 11.09 -1.50
C PHE A 54 9.37 10.34 -0.25
N TYR A 55 9.20 9.02 -0.22
CA TYR A 55 9.47 8.18 0.96
C TYR A 55 10.95 7.98 1.29
N LEU A 56 11.87 8.45 0.43
CA LEU A 56 13.29 8.61 0.76
C LEU A 56 13.68 10.07 1.02
N GLY A 57 12.74 11.02 0.99
CA GLY A 57 13.03 12.44 1.25
C GLY A 57 13.80 13.15 0.13
N LYS A 58 13.96 12.51 -1.02
CA LYS A 58 14.58 13.10 -2.22
C LYS A 58 13.66 14.12 -2.91
N LYS A 59 12.36 14.08 -2.63
CA LYS A 59 11.39 15.12 -3.02
C LYS A 59 10.58 15.51 -1.78
N GLY A 60 10.75 16.74 -1.30
CA GLY A 60 10.15 17.23 -0.05
C GLY A 60 8.87 18.03 -0.21
N ARG A 61 8.45 18.33 -1.44
CA ARG A 61 7.26 19.14 -1.75
C ARG A 61 6.45 18.53 -2.89
N TRP A 62 5.14 18.70 -2.84
CA TRP A 62 4.23 18.35 -3.94
C TRP A 62 4.37 19.37 -5.07
N ASP A 63 4.33 20.65 -4.69
CA ASP A 63 4.48 21.85 -5.50
C ASP A 63 5.23 22.96 -4.70
N HIS A 64 5.09 24.22 -5.09
CA HIS A 64 5.71 25.34 -4.39
C HIS A 64 5.11 25.63 -3.01
N LEU A 65 3.91 25.17 -2.68
CA LEU A 65 3.18 25.57 -1.47
C LEU A 65 3.03 24.43 -0.45
N VAL A 66 2.97 23.18 -0.90
CA VAL A 66 2.61 22.03 -0.06
C VAL A 66 3.82 21.13 0.21
N MET A 67 4.25 21.06 1.47
CA MET A 67 5.28 20.12 1.93
C MET A 67 4.75 18.70 2.01
N VAL A 68 5.62 17.72 1.74
CA VAL A 68 5.27 16.30 1.79
C VAL A 68 5.48 15.79 3.22
N LYS A 69 4.38 15.46 3.91
CA LYS A 69 4.41 14.73 5.18
C LYS A 69 4.16 13.25 4.91
N ARG A 70 5.08 12.39 5.36
CA ARG A 70 5.08 10.95 5.01
C ARG A 70 4.70 10.15 6.24
N TYR A 71 3.78 9.23 6.06
CA TYR A 71 3.32 8.35 7.12
C TYR A 71 3.54 6.89 6.72
N ASP A 72 4.15 6.13 7.61
CA ASP A 72 4.33 4.69 7.54
C ASP A 72 3.35 3.98 8.47
N TYR A 73 2.80 2.87 7.99
CA TYR A 73 1.91 2.00 8.74
C TYR A 73 2.57 0.64 8.96
N PRO A 74 3.10 0.34 10.16
CA PRO A 74 3.96 -0.83 10.42
C PRO A 74 3.44 -2.17 9.88
N PRO A 75 2.13 -2.50 10.00
CA PRO A 75 1.59 -3.75 9.44
C PRO A 75 1.77 -3.91 7.93
N LEU A 76 1.96 -2.81 7.20
CA LEU A 76 2.17 -2.79 5.74
C LEU A 76 3.59 -2.33 5.36
N GLN A 77 4.37 -1.83 6.31
CA GLN A 77 5.66 -1.18 6.08
C GLN A 77 6.68 -2.09 5.41
N LYS A 78 6.80 -3.35 5.86
CA LYS A 78 7.73 -4.32 5.26
C LYS A 78 7.42 -4.51 3.77
N ALA A 79 6.17 -4.80 3.43
CA ALA A 79 5.73 -4.99 2.05
C ALA A 79 5.96 -3.73 1.20
N PHE A 80 5.66 -2.56 1.76
CA PHE A 80 5.94 -1.28 1.10
C PHE A 80 7.43 -1.09 0.82
N TYR A 81 8.31 -1.35 1.79
CA TYR A 81 9.75 -1.18 1.63
C TYR A 81 10.31 -2.13 0.56
N GLU A 82 9.98 -3.41 0.66
CA GLU A 82 10.55 -4.41 -0.25
C GLU A 82 10.03 -4.25 -1.67
N GLN A 83 8.74 -3.98 -1.84
CA GLN A 83 8.13 -3.97 -3.18
C GLN A 83 8.16 -2.60 -3.84
N VAL A 84 7.95 -1.52 -3.07
CA VAL A 84 7.87 -0.17 -3.61
C VAL A 84 9.19 0.56 -3.49
N LEU A 85 9.91 0.43 -2.37
CA LEU A 85 11.25 1.05 -2.24
C LEU A 85 12.36 0.19 -2.85
N GLN A 86 12.13 -1.12 -3.01
CA GLN A 86 13.16 -2.11 -3.37
C GLN A 86 14.32 -2.08 -2.37
N MET A 87 13.97 -2.00 -1.09
CA MET A 87 14.90 -1.97 0.03
C MET A 87 14.36 -2.84 1.16
N THR A 88 15.23 -3.59 1.82
CA THR A 88 14.91 -4.28 3.05
C THR A 88 14.66 -3.29 4.19
N SER A 89 14.00 -3.73 5.26
CA SER A 89 13.80 -2.90 6.45
C SER A 89 15.12 -2.42 7.08
N ALA A 90 16.16 -3.24 7.02
CA ALA A 90 17.50 -2.88 7.50
C ALA A 90 18.14 -1.79 6.64
N GLU A 91 18.00 -1.85 5.32
CA GLU A 91 18.52 -0.83 4.41
C GLU A 91 17.79 0.50 4.57
N VAL A 92 16.46 0.49 4.75
CA VAL A 92 15.69 1.72 5.02
C VAL A 92 16.10 2.32 6.35
N SER A 93 16.30 1.50 7.39
CA SER A 93 16.81 1.96 8.69
C SER A 93 18.20 2.59 8.57
N ARG A 94 19.14 1.91 7.90
CA ARG A 94 20.49 2.42 7.63
C ARG A 94 20.45 3.73 6.84
N TYR A 95 19.62 3.81 5.81
CA TYR A 95 19.43 5.02 5.02
C TYR A 95 19.03 6.21 5.89
N TRP A 96 18.01 6.04 6.74
CA TRP A 96 17.52 7.13 7.59
C TRP A 96 18.48 7.49 8.73
N ASN A 97 19.24 6.53 9.26
CA ASN A 97 20.31 6.82 10.21
C ASN A 97 21.40 7.70 9.58
N TYR A 98 21.79 7.41 8.34
CA TYR A 98 22.74 8.23 7.59
C TYR A 98 22.17 9.64 7.31
N GLN A 99 20.91 9.75 6.88
CA GLN A 99 20.27 11.06 6.67
C GLN A 99 20.24 11.89 7.95
N LYS A 100 19.91 11.27 9.10
CA LYS A 100 19.92 11.96 10.39
C LYS A 100 21.30 12.50 10.74
N PHE A 101 22.37 11.72 10.51
CA PHE A 101 23.74 12.15 10.76
C PHE A 101 24.15 13.34 9.88
N MET A 102 23.73 13.35 8.62
CA MET A 102 24.00 14.43 7.67
C MET A 102 23.08 15.65 7.82
N ALA A 103 22.30 15.76 8.91
CA ALA A 103 21.27 16.77 9.09
C ALA A 103 20.28 16.87 7.90
N GLY A 104 20.03 15.74 7.25
CA GLY A 104 19.11 15.60 6.13
C GLY A 104 17.63 15.61 6.54
N PRO A 105 16.72 15.33 5.60
CA PRO A 105 15.28 15.37 5.87
C PRO A 105 14.88 14.33 6.93
N ALA A 106 13.81 14.64 7.67
CA ALA A 106 13.23 13.69 8.62
C ALA A 106 12.65 12.46 7.92
N ARG A 107 12.73 11.31 8.59
CA ARG A 107 12.09 10.05 8.17
C ARG A 107 10.56 10.15 8.22
N PRO A 108 9.81 9.23 7.57
CA PRO A 108 8.37 9.15 7.71
C PRO A 108 7.92 8.97 9.16
N PHE A 109 6.80 9.59 9.52
CA PHE A 109 6.12 9.39 10.80
C PHE A 109 5.51 7.99 10.85
N VAL A 110 5.55 7.33 12.00
CA VAL A 110 4.97 6.00 12.16
C VAL A 110 3.61 6.12 12.82
N VAL A 111 2.58 5.53 12.21
CA VAL A 111 1.22 5.51 12.74
C VAL A 111 0.80 4.06 12.95
N ALA A 112 0.40 3.69 14.16
CA ALA A 112 0.19 2.29 14.53
C ALA A 112 -1.12 1.69 13.98
N ARG A 113 -2.12 2.51 13.66
CA ARG A 113 -3.44 2.05 13.20
C ARG A 113 -3.86 2.74 11.90
N ALA A 114 -4.48 1.99 11.00
CA ALA A 114 -4.98 2.52 9.73
C ALA A 114 -6.05 3.60 9.92
N LYS A 115 -6.94 3.45 10.92
CA LYS A 115 -7.97 4.47 11.24
C LYS A 115 -7.34 5.80 11.63
N ASP A 116 -6.31 5.77 12.48
CA ASP A 116 -5.59 6.96 12.93
C ASP A 116 -4.84 7.61 11.77
N LEU A 117 -4.24 6.80 10.89
CA LEU A 117 -3.60 7.28 9.67
C LEU A 117 -4.58 8.05 8.79
N LEU A 118 -5.75 7.47 8.49
CA LEU A 118 -6.78 8.14 7.69
C LEU A 118 -7.25 9.43 8.36
N ALA A 119 -7.49 9.41 9.67
CA ALA A 119 -7.89 10.61 10.42
C ALA A 119 -6.83 11.72 10.41
N ILE A 120 -5.54 11.37 10.40
CA ILE A 120 -4.44 12.34 10.23
C ILE A 120 -4.47 12.92 8.81
N LEU A 121 -4.58 12.07 7.78
CA LEU A 121 -4.60 12.52 6.39
C LEU A 121 -5.76 13.46 6.10
N GLN A 122 -6.91 13.29 6.78
CA GLN A 122 -8.06 14.20 6.67
C GLN A 122 -7.77 15.63 7.13
N LYS A 123 -6.74 15.84 7.96
CA LYS A 123 -6.36 17.14 8.52
C LYS A 123 -5.07 17.69 7.93
N GLU A 124 -4.41 16.91 7.08
CA GLU A 124 -3.06 17.18 6.60
C GLU A 124 -3.02 17.19 5.06
N PRO A 125 -3.25 18.36 4.41
CA PRO A 125 -3.28 18.48 2.95
C PRO A 125 -2.02 17.97 2.24
N GLY A 126 -0.85 18.08 2.90
CA GLY A 126 0.43 17.59 2.39
C GLY A 126 0.77 16.14 2.75
N GLY A 127 -0.11 15.45 3.47
CA GLY A 127 0.10 14.09 3.94
C GLY A 127 -0.01 13.04 2.84
N ILE A 128 0.87 12.04 2.88
CA ILE A 128 0.75 10.78 2.15
C ILE A 128 0.89 9.59 3.10
N GLY A 129 -0.01 8.63 2.96
CA GLY A 129 0.04 7.33 3.63
C GLY A 129 -0.42 6.21 2.70
N TYR A 130 -0.36 4.97 3.17
CA TYR A 130 -0.85 3.81 2.44
C TYR A 130 -1.70 2.88 3.30
N VAL A 131 -2.73 2.28 2.70
CA VAL A 131 -3.69 1.36 3.32
C VAL A 131 -4.01 0.20 2.37
N THR A 132 -4.64 -0.87 2.87
CA THR A 132 -5.08 -2.01 2.04
C THR A 132 -6.53 -1.92 1.57
N THR A 133 -7.31 -0.96 2.08
CA THR A 133 -8.72 -0.81 1.72
C THR A 133 -8.93 0.33 0.73
N LYS A 134 -9.79 0.12 -0.26
CA LYS A 134 -10.29 1.20 -1.13
C LYS A 134 -11.35 2.08 -0.44
N ASN A 135 -11.96 1.57 0.63
CA ASN A 135 -12.97 2.32 1.38
C ASN A 135 -12.27 3.38 2.24
N ILE A 136 -12.08 4.56 1.65
CA ILE A 136 -11.49 5.73 2.30
C ILE A 136 -12.55 6.82 2.51
N PRO A 137 -12.39 7.69 3.52
CA PRO A 137 -13.24 8.85 3.69
C PRO A 137 -13.33 9.75 2.45
N LYS A 138 -14.47 10.42 2.25
CA LYS A 138 -14.76 11.23 1.05
C LYS A 138 -13.78 12.38 0.80
N ASN A 139 -13.21 12.97 1.85
CA ASN A 139 -12.24 14.06 1.76
C ASN A 139 -10.80 13.60 1.50
N LEU A 140 -10.62 12.32 1.20
CA LEU A 140 -9.36 11.73 0.80
C LEU A 140 -9.49 11.19 -0.62
N LYS A 141 -8.36 11.08 -1.32
CA LYS A 141 -8.28 10.47 -2.64
C LYS A 141 -7.10 9.50 -2.74
N ILE A 142 -7.28 8.49 -3.58
CA ILE A 142 -6.23 7.53 -3.93
C ILE A 142 -5.44 8.09 -5.12
N VAL A 143 -4.13 8.21 -4.97
CA VAL A 143 -3.23 8.73 -6.02
C VAL A 143 -2.35 7.66 -6.65
N ALA A 144 -2.24 6.50 -6.00
CA ALA A 144 -1.56 5.34 -6.56
C ALA A 144 -2.12 4.06 -5.96
N GLN A 145 -2.01 2.98 -6.71
CA GLN A 145 -2.26 1.62 -6.22
C GLN A 145 -1.11 0.71 -6.63
N PHE A 146 -0.75 -0.23 -5.77
CA PHE A 146 0.34 -1.16 -6.03
C PHE A 146 -0.04 -2.55 -5.51
N ASP A 147 -0.03 -3.54 -6.40
CA ASP A 147 -0.31 -4.93 -6.04
C ASP A 147 0.94 -5.56 -5.43
N VAL A 148 0.88 -5.90 -4.14
CA VAL A 148 1.95 -6.65 -3.45
C VAL A 148 1.87 -8.10 -3.91
N ILE A 149 2.90 -8.52 -4.63
CA ILE A 149 3.14 -9.92 -4.92
C ILE A 149 3.81 -10.50 -3.66
N ARG A 150 3.18 -11.50 -3.05
CA ARG A 150 3.84 -12.31 -2.03
C ARG A 150 4.59 -13.41 -2.77
N GLU A 151 5.92 -13.42 -2.62
CA GLU A 151 6.74 -14.59 -2.91
C GLU A 151 6.50 -15.68 -1.86
#